data_AF-A0A2A8D0B6-F1
#
_entry.id   AF-A0A2A8D0B6-F1
#
_cell.length_a   1.000
_cell.length_b   1.000
_cell.length_c   1.000
_cell.angle_alpha   90.00
_cell.angle_beta   90.00
_cell.angle_gamma   90.00
#
_symmetry.space_group_name_H-M   'P 1'
#
loop_
_entity.id
_entity.type
_entity.pdbx_description
1 polymer ?
#
loop_
_entity_poly.entity_id
_entity_poly.type
_entity_poly.pdbx_seq_one_letter_code
_entity_poly.pdbx_strand_id
1 'polypeptide(L)'
;MGDAGESSSDPLAESLAQAAEALSSRGTSDLGTLLSDMGPVLLDDEFVYLTVPDDPEEWPDALTQAEPIGTFREEEGESWIVARSVADEAEMTYDVVFRGITLSVHSSLTAIGFLAVLTFALSEQGIAVNVVSATYHDHLFVPKERVRETMAVLKGLQAGGSEIQKDVEQA
;
A
#
# COMPACT_ATOMS: atom_id res chain seq x y z
N MET A 1 48.08 -3.77 5.59
CA MET A 1 47.09 -4.73 6.09
C MET A 1 45.74 -4.09 5.90
N GLY A 2 45.03 -4.51 4.85
CA GLY A 2 43.68 -4.05 4.58
C GLY A 2 42.68 -4.78 5.46
N ASP A 3 41.60 -4.08 5.80
CA ASP A 3 40.34 -4.71 6.14
C ASP A 3 39.31 -4.06 5.21
N ALA A 4 38.95 -4.80 4.16
CA ALA A 4 37.91 -4.41 3.22
C ALA A 4 36.62 -4.98 3.79
N GLY A 5 35.75 -4.12 4.28
CA GLY A 5 34.42 -4.48 4.77
C GLY A 5 33.69 -5.28 3.70
N GLU A 6 33.44 -6.54 3.98
CA GLU A 6 32.61 -7.41 3.16
C GLU A 6 31.19 -6.86 3.17
N SER A 7 30.79 -6.40 1.98
CA SER A 7 29.42 -6.20 1.53
C SER A 7 28.61 -7.48 1.76
N SER A 8 27.94 -7.59 2.90
CA SER A 8 26.88 -8.59 3.10
C SER A 8 25.58 -8.02 2.55
N SER A 9 25.35 -8.17 1.24
CA SER A 9 24.01 -8.02 0.68
C SER A 9 23.12 -9.16 1.21
N ASP A 10 21.94 -8.83 1.70
CA ASP A 10 20.98 -9.81 2.20
C ASP A 10 20.52 -10.70 1.02
N PRO A 11 20.76 -12.02 1.05
CA PRO A 11 20.41 -12.92 -0.05
C PRO A 11 18.88 -12.98 -0.29
N LEU A 12 18.06 -12.64 0.70
CA LEU A 12 16.61 -12.48 0.52
C LEU A 12 16.28 -11.22 -0.29
N ALA A 13 16.99 -10.11 -0.04
CA ALA A 13 16.82 -8.86 -0.79
C ALA A 13 17.25 -9.02 -2.26
N GLU A 14 18.37 -9.69 -2.51
CA GLU A 14 18.80 -10.01 -3.89
C GLU A 14 17.81 -10.93 -4.60
N SER A 15 17.28 -11.94 -3.90
CA SER A 15 16.28 -12.86 -4.46
C SER A 15 14.94 -12.17 -4.73
N LEU A 16 14.54 -11.20 -3.91
CA LEU A 16 13.32 -10.41 -4.11
C LEU A 16 13.51 -9.40 -5.25
N ALA A 17 14.67 -8.75 -5.34
CA ALA A 17 15.01 -7.86 -6.45
C ALA A 17 15.01 -8.62 -7.78
N GLN A 18 15.65 -9.80 -7.83
CA GLN A 18 15.60 -10.67 -9.01
C GLN A 18 14.20 -11.17 -9.32
N ALA A 19 13.36 -11.44 -8.30
CA ALA A 19 11.96 -11.82 -8.51
C ALA A 19 11.12 -10.65 -9.04
N ALA A 20 11.33 -9.43 -8.54
CA ALA A 20 10.66 -8.22 -9.02
C ALA A 20 11.07 -7.88 -10.47
N GLU A 21 12.36 -8.04 -10.80
CA GLU A 21 12.90 -7.88 -12.15
C GLU A 21 12.41 -9.00 -13.09
N ALA A 22 12.31 -10.23 -12.61
CA ALA A 22 11.74 -11.37 -13.34
C ALA A 22 10.21 -11.23 -13.56
N LEU A 23 9.47 -10.69 -12.59
CA LEU A 23 8.05 -10.39 -12.71
C LEU A 23 7.82 -9.24 -13.69
N SER A 24 8.71 -8.24 -13.68
CA SER A 24 8.69 -7.15 -14.65
C SER A 24 8.97 -7.62 -16.08
N SER A 25 9.82 -8.63 -16.26
CA SER A 25 10.21 -9.15 -17.58
C SER A 25 9.26 -10.21 -18.18
N ARG A 26 8.36 -10.83 -17.39
CA ARG A 26 7.46 -11.90 -17.88
C ARG A 26 6.05 -11.43 -18.27
N GLY A 27 5.75 -10.15 -18.10
CA GLY A 27 4.47 -9.52 -18.46
C GLY A 27 4.63 -8.05 -18.84
N THR A 28 5.72 -7.71 -19.55
CA THR A 28 6.21 -6.33 -19.76
C THR A 28 5.16 -5.33 -20.24
N SER A 29 4.27 -5.73 -21.16
CA SER A 29 3.23 -4.81 -21.66
C SER A 29 2.11 -4.57 -20.64
N ASP A 30 1.67 -5.60 -19.92
CA ASP A 30 0.57 -5.49 -18.95
C ASP A 30 1.04 -4.77 -17.68
N LEU A 31 2.19 -5.17 -17.12
CA LEU A 31 2.72 -4.53 -15.92
C LEU A 31 3.16 -3.08 -16.17
N GLY A 32 3.83 -2.79 -17.30
CA GLY A 32 4.19 -1.42 -17.66
C GLY A 32 2.97 -0.51 -17.78
N THR A 33 1.87 -1.04 -18.34
CA THR A 33 0.58 -0.34 -18.42
C THR A 33 -0.04 -0.10 -17.06
N LEU A 34 -0.12 -1.14 -16.21
CA LEU A 34 -0.64 -1.01 -14.85
C LEU A 34 0.16 0.01 -14.04
N LEU A 35 1.49 0.02 -14.14
CA LEU A 35 2.31 1.00 -13.44
C LEU A 35 2.07 2.42 -13.98
N SER A 36 2.05 2.60 -15.31
CA SER A 36 1.80 3.91 -15.95
C SER A 36 0.42 4.47 -15.62
N ASP A 37 -0.59 3.61 -15.50
CA ASP A 37 -1.98 4.01 -15.30
C ASP A 37 -2.38 4.06 -13.82
N MET A 38 -1.47 3.71 -12.88
CA MET A 38 -1.78 3.54 -11.44
C MET A 38 -2.53 4.71 -10.81
N GLY A 39 -2.28 5.94 -11.30
CA GLY A 39 -3.02 7.15 -10.93
C GLY A 39 -3.24 7.29 -9.42
N PRO A 40 -2.20 7.46 -8.59
CA PRO A 40 -2.35 7.45 -7.15
C PRO A 40 -3.04 8.73 -6.67
N VAL A 41 -4.15 8.58 -5.95
CA VAL A 41 -4.94 9.69 -5.40
C VAL A 41 -4.96 9.63 -3.88
N LEU A 42 -4.49 10.70 -3.24
CA LEU A 42 -4.48 10.84 -1.79
C LEU A 42 -5.90 11.12 -1.29
N LEU A 43 -6.38 10.34 -0.32
CA LEU A 43 -7.63 10.60 0.38
C LEU A 43 -7.48 11.81 1.31
N ASP A 44 -8.57 12.57 1.49
CA ASP A 44 -8.57 13.80 2.28
C ASP A 44 -8.34 13.53 3.77
N ASP A 45 -8.95 12.45 4.28
CA ASP A 45 -8.90 12.10 5.70
C ASP A 45 -7.58 11.47 6.15
N GLU A 46 -7.40 11.49 7.47
CA GLU A 46 -6.45 10.67 8.21
C GLU A 46 -7.19 9.45 8.76
N PHE A 47 -6.55 8.29 8.72
CA PHE A 47 -7.16 7.03 9.09
C PHE A 47 -6.42 6.36 10.24
N VAL A 48 -7.15 5.57 11.02
CA VAL A 48 -6.59 4.70 12.05
C VAL A 48 -7.22 3.32 11.94
N TYR A 49 -6.51 2.32 12.46
CA TYR A 49 -7.02 0.97 12.62
C TYR A 49 -7.44 0.78 14.07
N LEU A 50 -8.67 0.32 14.29
CA LEU A 50 -9.23 0.02 15.61
C LEU A 50 -9.65 -1.43 15.67
N THR A 51 -9.43 -2.10 16.80
CA THR A 51 -10.17 -3.32 17.12
C THR A 51 -11.39 -2.92 17.93
N VAL A 52 -12.58 -3.16 17.39
CA VAL A 52 -13.83 -2.80 18.08
C VAL A 52 -14.31 -3.92 19.00
N PRO A 53 -14.99 -3.61 20.12
CA PRO A 53 -15.61 -4.63 20.96
C PRO A 53 -16.62 -5.48 20.18
N ASP A 54 -16.72 -6.77 20.50
CA ASP A 54 -17.67 -7.67 19.83
C ASP A 54 -19.14 -7.37 20.17
N ASP A 55 -19.41 -6.82 21.36
CA ASP A 55 -20.75 -6.44 21.79
C ASP A 55 -21.03 -4.97 21.42
N PRO A 56 -21.98 -4.70 20.50
CA PRO A 56 -22.35 -3.33 20.15
C PRO A 56 -22.93 -2.52 21.31
N GLU A 57 -23.41 -3.16 22.39
CA GLU A 57 -23.87 -2.45 23.58
C GLU A 57 -22.71 -1.76 24.34
N GLU A 58 -21.46 -2.19 24.10
CA GLU A 58 -20.25 -1.58 24.68
C GLU A 58 -19.68 -0.44 23.81
N TRP A 59 -20.26 -0.18 22.64
CA TRP A 59 -19.73 0.82 21.72
C TRP A 59 -20.04 2.24 22.20
N PRO A 60 -19.05 3.15 22.20
CA PRO A 60 -19.29 4.59 22.28
C PRO A 60 -20.23 5.06 21.16
N ASP A 61 -21.01 6.12 21.42
CA ASP A 61 -21.96 6.69 20.44
C ASP A 61 -21.29 7.00 19.09
N ALA A 62 -20.06 7.51 19.12
CA ALA A 62 -19.28 7.84 17.93
C ALA A 62 -18.93 6.60 17.08
N LEU A 63 -18.70 5.43 17.68
CA LEU A 63 -18.51 4.18 16.95
C LEU A 63 -19.83 3.66 16.35
N THR A 64 -20.95 3.86 17.04
CA THR A 64 -22.27 3.45 16.55
C THR A 64 -22.68 4.23 15.29
N GLN A 65 -22.24 5.47 15.15
CA GLN A 65 -22.48 6.31 13.96
C GLN A 65 -21.32 6.30 12.95
N ALA A 66 -20.28 5.50 13.20
CA ALA A 66 -19.12 5.47 12.33
C ALA A 66 -19.44 4.84 10.98
N GLU A 67 -18.82 5.39 9.93
CA GLU A 67 -18.82 4.81 8.58
C GLU A 67 -17.38 4.35 8.27
N PRO A 68 -16.98 3.13 8.70
CA PRO A 68 -15.65 2.62 8.39
C PRO A 68 -15.49 2.46 6.88
N ILE A 69 -14.33 2.90 6.36
CA ILE A 69 -13.99 2.71 4.95
C ILE A 69 -13.62 1.25 4.64
N GLY A 70 -13.29 0.47 5.66
CA GLY A 70 -13.07 -0.96 5.57
C GLY A 70 -13.20 -1.64 6.93
N THR A 71 -13.69 -2.87 6.93
CA THR A 71 -13.71 -3.74 8.10
C THR A 71 -13.14 -5.12 7.75
N PHE A 72 -12.55 -5.78 8.72
CA PHE A 72 -12.04 -7.13 8.57
C PHE A 72 -12.27 -7.93 9.85
N ARG A 73 -12.86 -9.12 9.73
CA ARG A 73 -13.11 -9.99 10.89
C ARG A 73 -11.90 -10.87 11.14
N GLU A 74 -11.28 -10.73 12.30
CA GLU A 74 -10.14 -11.52 12.76
C GLU A 74 -10.56 -12.50 13.87
N GLU A 75 -9.65 -13.37 14.31
CA GLU A 75 -9.93 -14.28 15.42
C GLU A 75 -10.00 -13.52 16.76
N GLU A 76 -9.28 -12.41 16.85
CA GLU A 76 -9.16 -11.57 18.04
C GLU A 76 -10.27 -10.51 18.17
N GLY A 77 -10.97 -10.19 17.07
CA GLY A 77 -12.01 -9.16 17.03
C GLY A 77 -12.22 -8.60 15.62
N GLU A 78 -13.13 -7.64 15.49
CA GLU A 78 -13.32 -6.93 14.21
C GLU A 78 -12.40 -5.71 14.12
N SER A 79 -11.57 -5.70 13.08
CA SER A 79 -10.68 -4.58 12.75
C SER A 79 -11.39 -3.58 11.84
N TRP A 80 -11.41 -2.31 12.23
CA TRP A 80 -12.05 -1.21 11.51
C TRP A 80 -11.02 -0.20 11.04
N ILE A 81 -11.17 0.26 9.80
CA ILE A 81 -10.45 1.39 9.24
C ILE A 81 -11.41 2.58 9.25
N VAL A 82 -11.18 3.55 10.13
CA VAL A 82 -12.05 4.71 10.31
C VAL A 82 -11.26 6.01 10.16
N ALA A 83 -11.97 7.10 9.89
CA ALA A 83 -11.41 8.43 10.02
C ALA A 83 -10.91 8.64 11.47
N ARG A 84 -9.74 9.24 11.62
CA ARG A 84 -9.12 9.51 12.91
C ARG A 84 -10.05 10.27 13.86
N SER A 85 -10.85 11.21 13.33
CA SER A 85 -11.81 11.98 14.12
C SER A 85 -12.83 11.11 14.84
N VAL A 86 -13.25 10.00 14.24
CA VAL A 86 -14.17 9.03 14.86
C VAL A 86 -13.51 8.36 16.05
N ALA A 87 -12.25 7.93 15.90
CA ALA A 87 -11.50 7.31 16.99
C ALA A 87 -11.24 8.30 18.14
N ASP A 88 -10.91 9.55 17.81
CA ASP A 88 -10.69 10.62 18.77
C ASP A 88 -11.98 10.93 19.55
N GLU A 89 -13.14 10.99 18.88
CA GLU A 89 -14.45 11.23 19.51
C GLU A 89 -14.92 10.03 20.36
N ALA A 90 -14.62 8.81 19.93
CA ALA A 90 -14.88 7.58 20.68
C ALA A 90 -13.90 7.33 21.82
N GLU A 91 -12.90 8.21 22.03
CA GLU A 91 -11.80 8.05 22.99
C GLU A 91 -11.05 6.70 22.82
N MET A 92 -10.97 6.20 21.59
CA MET A 92 -10.31 4.95 21.26
C MET A 92 -8.80 5.15 21.11
N THR A 93 -8.00 4.23 21.64
CA THR A 93 -6.55 4.27 21.52
C THR A 93 -6.07 3.66 20.21
N TYR A 94 -5.09 4.30 19.57
CA TYR A 94 -4.43 3.82 18.37
C TYR A 94 -2.95 4.26 18.35
N ASP A 95 -2.09 3.47 17.71
CA ASP A 95 -0.64 3.71 17.72
C ASP A 95 -0.15 4.58 16.56
N VAL A 96 -0.74 4.41 15.37
CA VAL A 96 -0.26 5.02 14.12
C VAL A 96 -1.41 5.69 13.40
N VAL A 97 -1.16 6.90 12.91
CA VAL A 97 -2.06 7.63 12.01
C VAL A 97 -1.61 7.40 10.57
N PHE A 98 -2.55 7.02 9.72
CA PHE A 98 -2.31 6.69 8.32
C PHE A 98 -2.89 7.75 7.39
N ARG A 99 -2.34 7.80 6.18
CA ARG A 99 -2.97 8.42 5.01
C ARG A 99 -3.33 7.33 4.01
N GLY A 100 -4.56 7.38 3.50
CA GLY A 100 -5.03 6.48 2.47
C GLY A 100 -4.71 7.01 1.07
N ILE A 101 -4.25 6.15 0.18
CA ILE A 101 -3.99 6.44 -1.23
C ILE A 101 -4.74 5.41 -2.07
N THR A 102 -5.63 5.86 -2.94
CA THR A 102 -6.33 4.99 -3.89
C THR A 102 -5.52 4.86 -5.17
N LEU A 103 -5.36 3.64 -5.67
CA LEU A 103 -4.77 3.35 -6.98
C LEU A 103 -5.89 3.14 -8.00
N SER A 104 -6.03 4.04 -8.96
CA SER A 104 -7.14 4.06 -9.92
C SER A 104 -7.02 3.07 -11.08
N VAL A 105 -6.09 2.12 -11.00
CA VAL A 105 -5.93 1.09 -12.02
C VAL A 105 -7.11 0.14 -12.03
N HIS A 106 -7.66 -0.08 -13.23
CA HIS A 106 -8.58 -1.18 -13.50
C HIS A 106 -7.77 -2.47 -13.59
N SER A 107 -7.20 -2.88 -12.46
CA SER A 107 -6.60 -4.19 -12.33
C SER A 107 -7.75 -5.17 -12.51
N SER A 108 -7.74 -5.94 -13.61
CA SER A 108 -8.37 -7.25 -13.52
C SER A 108 -7.77 -7.90 -12.27
N LEU A 109 -8.58 -8.52 -11.41
CA LEU A 109 -8.19 -9.17 -10.14
C LEU A 109 -7.10 -10.26 -10.30
N THR A 110 -6.53 -10.40 -11.50
CA THR A 110 -5.56 -11.37 -11.96
C THR A 110 -4.22 -10.74 -12.39
N ALA A 111 -3.99 -9.44 -12.21
CA ALA A 111 -2.74 -8.78 -12.56
C ALA A 111 -1.58 -9.22 -11.63
N ILE A 112 -0.87 -10.28 -12.03
CA ILE A 112 0.25 -10.86 -11.27
C ILE A 112 1.41 -9.84 -11.25
N GLY A 113 1.80 -9.41 -10.05
CA GLY A 113 3.05 -8.67 -9.82
C GLY A 113 2.90 -7.16 -9.60
N PHE A 114 1.74 -6.55 -9.89
CA PHE A 114 1.53 -5.11 -9.67
C PHE A 114 1.76 -4.68 -8.21
N LEU A 115 1.03 -5.30 -7.27
CA LEU A 115 1.21 -5.03 -5.84
C LEU A 115 2.58 -5.46 -5.33
N ALA A 116 3.20 -6.48 -5.94
CA ALA A 116 4.53 -6.93 -5.54
C ALA A 116 5.59 -5.87 -5.85
N VAL A 117 5.56 -5.28 -7.05
CA VAL A 117 6.49 -4.20 -7.43
C VAL A 117 6.29 -2.96 -6.56
N LEU A 118 5.02 -2.59 -6.29
CA LEU A 118 4.70 -1.43 -5.46
C LEU A 118 5.19 -1.59 -4.02
N THR A 119 4.84 -2.70 -3.38
CA THR A 119 5.21 -2.96 -1.99
C THR A 119 6.72 -3.16 -1.85
N PHE A 120 7.37 -3.80 -2.83
CA PHE A 120 8.84 -3.91 -2.87
C PHE A 120 9.51 -2.53 -2.94
N ALA A 121 9.11 -1.68 -3.88
CA ALA A 121 9.69 -0.34 -4.03
C ALA A 121 9.50 0.55 -2.79
N LEU A 122 8.36 0.42 -2.11
CA LEU A 122 8.13 1.10 -0.82
C LEU A 122 8.99 0.51 0.30
N SER A 123 9.17 -0.82 0.33
CA SER A 123 10.00 -1.49 1.32
C SER A 123 11.48 -1.13 1.20
N GLU A 124 11.99 -0.92 -0.02
CA GLU A 124 13.35 -0.43 -0.29
C GLU A 124 13.60 0.97 0.31
N GLN A 125 12.53 1.76 0.50
CA GLN A 125 12.57 3.06 1.18
C GLN A 125 12.25 2.97 2.68
N GLY A 126 12.12 1.75 3.21
CA GLY A 126 11.71 1.50 4.60
C GLY A 126 10.32 2.07 4.91
N ILE A 127 9.41 2.06 3.93
CA ILE A 127 8.03 2.54 4.10
C ILE A 127 7.12 1.32 4.32
N ALA A 128 6.57 1.22 5.53
CA ALA A 128 5.49 0.26 5.80
C ALA A 128 4.22 0.68 5.03
N VAL A 129 3.50 -0.32 4.50
CA VAL A 129 2.27 -0.11 3.76
C VAL A 129 1.27 -1.23 4.07
N ASN A 130 0.05 -0.85 4.42
CA ASN A 130 -1.07 -1.76 4.53
C ASN A 130 -1.89 -1.66 3.24
N VAL A 131 -2.04 -2.78 2.52
CA VAL A 131 -2.77 -2.81 1.24
C VAL A 131 -4.15 -3.40 1.47
N VAL A 132 -5.18 -2.72 0.97
CA VAL A 132 -6.56 -3.21 0.93
C VAL A 132 -6.98 -3.30 -0.54
N SER A 133 -7.12 -4.52 -1.06
CA SER A 133 -7.64 -4.76 -2.40
C SER A 133 -9.15 -4.81 -2.39
N ALA A 134 -9.79 -3.70 -2.80
CA ALA A 134 -11.24 -3.62 -2.94
C ALA A 134 -11.69 -4.06 -4.35
N THR A 135 -13.01 -4.13 -4.58
CA THR A 135 -13.57 -4.58 -5.87
C THR A 135 -13.16 -3.70 -7.05
N TYR A 136 -12.98 -2.40 -6.83
CA TYR A 136 -12.69 -1.45 -7.90
C TYR A 136 -11.23 -1.00 -7.93
N HIS A 137 -10.64 -0.81 -6.75
CA HIS A 137 -9.34 -0.19 -6.59
C HIS A 137 -8.59 -0.84 -5.43
N ASP A 138 -7.26 -0.79 -5.52
CA ASP A 138 -6.40 -1.04 -4.38
C ASP A 138 -6.24 0.26 -3.58
N HIS A 139 -6.22 0.14 -2.26
CA HIS A 139 -5.99 1.24 -1.33
C HIS A 139 -4.73 0.95 -0.51
N LEU A 140 -3.82 1.92 -0.47
CA LEU A 140 -2.62 1.88 0.34
C LEU A 140 -2.79 2.77 1.55
N PHE A 141 -2.62 2.23 2.75
CA PHE A 141 -2.53 2.99 3.98
C PHE A 141 -1.07 3.03 4.44
N VAL A 142 -0.51 4.23 4.49
CA VAL A 142 0.88 4.48 4.89
C VAL A 142 0.95 5.42 6.08
N PRO A 143 1.98 5.34 6.94
CA PRO A 143 2.16 6.29 8.04
C PRO A 143 2.09 7.73 7.53
N LYS A 144 1.34 8.58 8.22
CA LYS A 144 1.05 9.96 7.82
C LYS A 144 2.32 10.75 7.52
N GLU A 145 3.37 10.53 8.30
CA GLU A 145 4.66 11.23 8.18
C GLU A 145 5.40 10.86 6.90
N ARG A 146 5.14 9.68 6.33
CA ARG A 146 5.82 9.13 5.15
C ARG A 146 5.04 9.33 3.85
N VAL A 147 3.81 9.86 3.90
CA VAL A 147 2.92 9.98 2.72
C VAL A 147 3.55 10.71 1.53
N ARG A 148 4.37 11.73 1.78
CA ARG A 148 5.05 12.48 0.70
C ARG A 148 6.09 11.63 0.00
N GLU A 149 6.86 10.84 0.75
CA GLU A 149 7.85 9.91 0.22
C GLU A 149 7.15 8.79 -0.56
N THR A 150 6.08 8.23 -0.01
CA THR A 150 5.23 7.24 -0.71
C THR A 150 4.76 7.77 -2.05
N MET A 151 4.18 8.98 -2.11
CA MET A 151 3.71 9.58 -3.36
C MET A 151 4.85 9.82 -4.36
N ALA A 152 6.06 10.12 -3.90
CA ALA A 152 7.22 10.26 -4.77
C ALA A 152 7.65 8.92 -5.38
N VAL A 153 7.68 7.84 -4.59
CA VAL A 153 7.97 6.48 -5.06
C VAL A 153 6.95 6.03 -6.10
N LEU A 154 5.66 6.18 -5.80
CA LEU A 154 4.57 5.79 -6.71
C LEU A 154 4.66 6.54 -8.05
N LYS A 155 4.94 7.85 -8.03
CA LYS A 155 5.15 8.63 -9.26
C LYS A 155 6.40 8.22 -10.03
N GLY A 156 7.47 7.83 -9.35
CA GLY A 156 8.68 7.29 -9.99
C GLY A 156 8.39 5.99 -10.74
N LEU A 157 7.65 5.07 -10.10
CA LEU A 157 7.20 3.83 -10.73
C LEU A 157 6.27 4.09 -11.91
N GLN A 158 5.38 5.09 -11.80
CA GLN A 158 4.49 5.48 -12.89
C GLN A 158 5.26 5.91 -14.13
N ALA A 159 6.28 6.76 -13.94
CA ALA A 159 7.14 7.21 -15.04
C ALA A 159 7.92 6.05 -15.67
N GLY A 160 8.48 5.13 -14.86
CA GLY A 160 9.18 3.95 -15.36
C GLY A 160 8.28 2.99 -16.15
N GLY A 161 7.00 2.85 -15.74
CA GLY A 161 6.01 2.08 -16.50
C GLY A 161 5.77 2.64 -17.91
N SER A 162 5.70 3.97 -18.05
CA SER A 162 5.57 4.62 -19.36
C SER A 162 6.81 4.44 -20.25
N GLU A 163 8.00 4.24 -19.69
CA GLU A 163 9.23 3.95 -20.44
C GLU A 163 9.21 2.52 -20.97
N ILE A 164 8.81 1.54 -20.15
CA ILE A 164 8.66 0.13 -20.56
C ILE A 164 7.69 0.00 -21.75
N GLN A 165 6.59 0.76 -21.75
CA GLN A 165 5.65 0.76 -22.88
C GLN A 165 6.28 1.24 -24.19
N LYS A 166 7.06 2.33 -24.16
CA LYS A 166 7.70 2.89 -25.36
C LYS A 166 8.71 1.93 -25.97
N ASP A 167 9.44 1.20 -25.14
CA ASP A 167 10.43 0.22 -25.58
C ASP A 167 9.76 -1.01 -26.22
N VAL A 168 8.59 -1.43 -25.70
CA VAL A 168 7.80 -2.53 -26.28
C VAL A 168 7.17 -2.13 -27.62
N GLU A 169 6.68 -0.90 -27.79
CA GLU A 169 6.08 -0.43 -29.04
C GLU A 169 7.09 -0.19 -30.17
N GLN A 170 8.38 -0.01 -29.84
CA GLN A 170 9.46 0.23 -30.81
C GLN A 170 10.21 -1.04 -31.25
N ALA A 171 9.95 -2.18 -30.61
CA ALA A 171 10.56 -3.48 -30.89
C ALA A 171 9.75 -4.31 -31.90
#